data_AF-A0A366XSV3-F1
#
_entry.id   AF-A0A366XSV3-F1
#
_cell.length_a   1.000
_cell.length_b   1.000
_cell.length_c   1.000
_cell.angle_alpha   90.00
_cell.angle_beta   90.00
_cell.angle_gamma   90.00
#
_symmetry.space_group_name_H-M   'P 1'
#
loop_
_entity.id
_entity.type
_entity.pdbx_description
1 polymer ?
#
loop_
_entity_poly.entity_id
_entity_poly.type
_entity_poly.pdbx_seq_one_letter_code
_entity_poly.pdbx_strand_id
1 'polypeptide(L)'
;MGTEHSIHLSAKQILEKDFKTGLRGYQQDEVDKFLDLVIKDYEAFQKQVEQLQNENAHLKKELEKAAEQPKRSQSTLGNTNYDILKRLSNLEKHVFGSKLYE
;
A
#
# COMPACT_ATOMS: atom_id res chain seq x y z
N MET A 1 -2.03 -13.25 -12.70
CA MET A 1 -1.80 -12.93 -14.13
C MET A 1 -1.65 -11.43 -14.24
N GLY A 2 -0.42 -10.92 -14.17
CA GLY A 2 -0.16 -9.52 -14.50
C GLY A 2 -0.01 -9.46 -16.01
N THR A 3 -0.89 -8.73 -16.69
CA THR A 3 -0.67 -8.42 -18.10
C THR A 3 0.51 -7.47 -18.18
N GLU A 4 1.67 -7.95 -18.63
CA GLU A 4 2.79 -7.09 -19.00
C GLU A 4 2.35 -6.25 -20.21
N HIS A 5 1.89 -5.04 -19.94
CA HIS A 5 1.72 -4.02 -20.97
C HIS A 5 3.05 -3.31 -21.13
N SER A 6 3.88 -3.83 -22.02
CA SER A 6 5.13 -3.17 -22.39
C SER A 6 4.79 -1.88 -23.14
N ILE A 7 5.05 -0.74 -22.52
CA ILE A 7 4.80 0.58 -23.12
C ILE A 7 5.89 0.83 -24.16
N HIS A 8 5.51 0.94 -25.43
CA HIS A 8 6.43 1.06 -26.55
C HIS A 8 6.97 2.48 -26.79
N LEU A 9 6.25 3.50 -26.33
CA LEU A 9 6.56 4.91 -26.57
C LEU A 9 6.42 5.71 -25.27
N SER A 10 7.28 6.70 -25.11
CA SER A 10 7.17 7.73 -24.07
C SER A 10 6.69 9.04 -24.70
N ALA A 11 6.10 9.92 -23.87
CA ALA A 11 5.72 11.28 -24.28
C ALA A 11 6.88 12.02 -24.99
N LYS A 12 8.10 11.90 -24.44
CA LYS A 12 9.31 12.47 -25.03
C LYS A 12 9.62 11.90 -26.42
N GLN A 13 9.53 10.58 -26.59
CA GLN A 13 9.78 9.94 -27.88
C GLN A 13 8.74 10.33 -28.94
N ILE A 14 7.49 10.62 -28.53
CA ILE A 14 6.45 11.11 -29.44
C ILE A 14 6.76 12.57 -29.85
N LEU A 15 7.18 13.40 -28.90
CA LEU A 15 7.56 14.80 -29.16
C LEU A 15 8.77 14.92 -30.10
N GLU A 16 9.79 14.08 -29.90
CA GLU A 16 11.02 14.09 -30.70
C GLU A 16 10.87 13.32 -32.03
N LYS A 17 9.65 12.89 -32.38
CA LYS A 17 9.43 12.02 -33.54
C LYS A 17 9.36 12.82 -34.84
N ASP A 18 10.41 12.70 -35.64
CA ASP A 18 10.37 13.18 -37.03
C ASP A 18 9.81 12.13 -37.99
N PHE A 19 8.84 12.54 -38.81
CA PHE A 19 8.25 11.72 -39.87
C PHE A 19 8.83 12.09 -41.24
N LYS A 20 9.01 11.08 -42.09
CA LYS A 20 9.41 11.30 -43.49
C LYS A 20 8.21 11.80 -44.29
N THR A 21 8.41 12.86 -45.08
CA THR A 21 7.39 13.39 -45.99
C THR A 21 7.40 12.66 -47.33
N GLY A 22 6.23 12.51 -47.96
CA GLY A 22 6.06 11.92 -49.29
C GLY A 22 5.09 12.73 -50.15
N LEU A 23 4.97 12.39 -51.44
CA LEU A 23 4.12 13.11 -52.42
C LEU A 23 2.62 13.16 -52.04
N ARG A 24 2.17 12.22 -51.21
CA ARG A 24 0.87 12.23 -50.54
C ARG A 24 1.10 11.84 -49.09
N GLY A 25 0.46 12.56 -48.18
CA GLY A 25 0.56 12.33 -46.73
C GLY A 25 -0.42 13.21 -45.97
N TYR A 26 -0.48 13.00 -44.67
CA TYR A 26 -1.24 13.87 -43.77
C TYR A 26 -0.61 15.27 -43.70
N GLN A 27 -1.44 16.27 -43.42
CA GLN A 27 -0.94 17.62 -43.17
C GLN A 27 -0.16 17.63 -41.86
N GLN A 28 1.07 18.14 -41.90
CA GLN A 28 1.96 18.13 -40.73
C GLN A 28 1.32 18.83 -39.53
N ASP A 29 0.74 20.04 -39.73
CA ASP A 29 0.07 20.78 -38.66
C ASP A 29 -1.10 20.04 -38.01
N GLU A 30 -1.82 19.20 -38.76
CA GLU A 30 -2.92 18.39 -38.21
C GLU A 30 -2.38 17.22 -37.39
N VAL A 31 -1.30 16.59 -37.87
CA VAL A 31 -0.60 15.52 -37.14
C VAL A 31 0.00 16.07 -35.86
N ASP A 32 0.68 17.21 -35.90
CA ASP A 32 1.35 17.81 -34.74
C ASP A 32 0.32 18.18 -33.65
N LYS A 33 -0.79 18.83 -34.02
CA LYS A 33 -1.89 19.12 -33.08
C LYS A 33 -2.49 17.86 -32.46
N PHE A 34 -2.57 16.77 -33.22
CA PHE A 34 -3.04 15.50 -32.69
C PHE A 34 -2.01 14.88 -31.73
N LEU A 35 -0.73 14.90 -32.10
CA LEU A 35 0.35 14.39 -31.25
C LEU A 35 0.49 15.18 -29.95
N ASP A 36 0.23 16.49 -29.96
CA ASP A 36 0.16 17.31 -28.73
C ASP A 36 -0.88 16.78 -27.73
N LEU A 37 -2.04 16.31 -28.22
CA LEU A 37 -3.08 15.72 -27.36
C LEU A 37 -2.62 14.35 -26.84
N VAL A 38 -2.05 13.51 -27.71
CA VAL A 38 -1.53 12.19 -27.33
C VAL A 38 -0.42 12.32 -26.28
N ILE A 39 0.47 13.31 -26.43
CA ILE A 39 1.55 13.59 -25.46
C ILE A 39 0.95 13.94 -24.10
N LYS A 40 -0.03 14.85 -24.05
CA LYS A 40 -0.71 15.23 -22.79
C LYS A 40 -1.36 14.02 -22.13
N ASP A 41 -2.01 13.17 -22.89
CA ASP A 41 -2.64 11.95 -22.36
C ASP A 41 -1.59 10.97 -21.82
N TYR A 42 -0.47 10.79 -22.51
CA TYR A 42 0.65 9.96 -22.02
C TYR A 42 1.21 10.48 -20.70
N GLU A 43 1.41 11.80 -20.56
CA GLU A 43 1.85 12.41 -19.30
C GLU A 43 0.81 12.23 -18.19
N ALA A 44 -0.47 12.41 -18.50
CA ALA A 44 -1.56 12.20 -17.55
C ALA A 44 -1.64 10.75 -17.07
N PHE A 45 -1.51 9.78 -17.98
CA PHE A 45 -1.47 8.36 -17.62
C PHE A 45 -0.26 8.03 -16.76
N GLN A 46 0.93 8.53 -17.12
CA GLN A 46 2.14 8.29 -16.33
C GLN A 46 1.97 8.81 -14.90
N LYS A 47 1.39 10.02 -14.74
CA LYS A 47 1.10 10.61 -13.43
C LYS A 47 0.08 9.78 -12.64
N GLN A 48 -0.98 9.30 -13.27
CA GLN A 48 -1.98 8.45 -12.59
C GLN A 48 -1.38 7.12 -12.14
N VAL A 49 -0.55 6.49 -12.99
CA VAL A 49 0.15 5.24 -12.64
C VAL A 49 1.07 5.47 -11.45
N GLU A 50 1.86 6.55 -11.44
CA GLU A 50 2.73 6.89 -10.31
C GLU A 50 1.93 7.12 -9.01
N GLN A 51 0.82 7.85 -9.09
CA GLN A 51 -0.08 8.07 -7.94
C GLN A 51 -0.62 6.74 -7.39
N LEU A 52 -1.13 5.86 -8.25
CA LEU A 52 -1.65 4.55 -7.86
C LEU A 52 -0.56 3.63 -7.30
N GLN A 53 0.65 3.68 -7.85
CA GLN A 53 1.78 2.90 -7.34
C GLN A 53 2.20 3.39 -5.95
N ASN A 54 2.26 4.71 -5.74
CA ASN A 54 2.57 5.31 -4.45
C ASN A 54 1.51 4.98 -3.39
N GLU A 55 0.23 5.07 -3.75
CA GLU A 55 -0.88 4.70 -2.86
C GLU A 55 -0.84 3.21 -2.51
N ASN A 56 -0.62 2.34 -3.50
CA ASN A 56 -0.45 0.90 -3.24
C ASN A 56 0.74 0.61 -2.33
N ALA A 57 1.87 1.30 -2.52
CA ALA A 57 3.04 1.15 -1.66
C ALA A 57 2.74 1.60 -0.22
N HIS A 58 2.01 2.72 -0.06
CA HIS A 58 1.57 3.20 1.24
C HIS A 58 0.66 2.19 1.95
N LEU A 59 -0.40 1.73 1.27
CA LEU A 59 -1.37 0.78 1.82
C LEU A 59 -0.71 -0.56 2.19
N LYS A 60 0.22 -1.07 1.38
CA LYS A 60 0.98 -2.29 1.72
C LYS A 60 1.79 -2.11 2.99
N LYS A 61 2.45 -0.96 3.16
CA LYS A 61 3.22 -0.65 4.38
C LYS A 61 2.32 -0.52 5.61
N GLU A 62 1.12 0.03 5.48
CA GLU A 62 0.14 0.08 6.57
C GLU A 62 -0.36 -1.32 6.95
N LEU A 63 -0.62 -2.18 5.97
CA LEU A 63 -0.99 -3.57 6.21
C LEU A 63 0.12 -4.36 6.91
N GLU A 64 1.39 -4.18 6.52
CA GLU A 64 2.53 -4.80 7.19
C GLU A 64 2.62 -4.35 8.66
N LYS A 65 2.52 -3.04 8.93
CA LYS A 65 2.52 -2.53 10.32
C LYS A 65 1.35 -3.06 11.15
N ALA A 66 0.16 -3.18 10.55
CA ALA A 66 -1.02 -3.73 11.21
C ALA A 66 -0.87 -5.24 11.48
N ALA A 67 -0.19 -5.98 10.59
CA ALA A 67 0.13 -7.39 10.79
C ALA A 67 1.25 -7.62 11.82
N GLU A 68 2.20 -6.68 11.92
CA GLU A 68 3.29 -6.70 12.89
C GLU A 68 2.87 -6.25 14.30
N GLN A 69 1.74 -5.56 14.46
CA GLN A 69 1.12 -5.45 15.78
C GLN A 69 0.74 -6.86 16.22
N PRO A 70 1.44 -7.47 17.20
CA PRO A 70 1.01 -8.75 17.70
C PRO A 70 -0.40 -8.55 18.26
N LYS A 71 -1.22 -9.60 18.22
CA LYS A 71 -2.45 -9.77 19.01
C LYS A 71 -2.13 -9.68 20.52
N ARG A 72 -1.57 -8.55 20.97
CA ARG A 72 -1.10 -8.28 22.33
C ARG A 72 -2.25 -7.97 23.28
N SER A 73 -3.47 -7.89 22.74
CA SER A 73 -4.71 -7.72 23.48
C SER A 73 -5.28 -9.02 24.08
N GLN A 74 -4.61 -10.17 23.92
CA GLN A 74 -5.03 -11.41 24.62
C GLN A 74 -3.96 -12.01 25.55
N SER A 75 -2.66 -11.76 25.34
CA SER A 75 -1.61 -12.35 26.20
C SER A 75 -1.25 -11.51 27.44
N THR A 76 -1.47 -10.20 27.42
CA THR A 76 -1.19 -9.32 28.57
C THR A 76 -2.29 -9.38 29.64
N LEU A 77 -3.55 -9.49 29.24
CA LEU A 77 -4.66 -9.75 30.18
C LEU A 77 -4.55 -11.12 30.84
N GLY A 78 -4.14 -12.16 30.10
CA GLY A 78 -3.98 -13.52 30.65
C GLY A 78 -2.93 -13.60 31.76
N ASN A 79 -1.77 -12.99 31.54
CA ASN A 79 -0.69 -12.95 32.54
C ASN A 79 -1.07 -12.09 33.76
N THR A 80 -1.70 -10.94 33.54
CA THR A 80 -2.15 -10.08 34.64
C THR A 80 -3.27 -10.75 35.45
N ASN A 81 -4.22 -11.42 34.79
CA ASN A 81 -5.28 -12.16 35.48
C ASN A 81 -4.70 -13.33 36.30
N TYR A 82 -3.71 -14.05 35.77
CA TYR A 82 -3.02 -15.10 36.52
C TYR A 82 -2.30 -14.55 37.76
N ASP A 83 -1.59 -13.42 37.63
CA ASP A 83 -0.90 -12.78 38.75
C ASP A 83 -1.88 -12.22 39.81
N ILE A 84 -3.01 -11.67 39.38
CA ILE A 84 -4.09 -11.22 40.27
C ILE A 84 -4.67 -12.43 41.03
N LEU A 85 -5.00 -13.53 40.36
CA LEU A 85 -5.53 -14.74 40.98
C LEU A 85 -4.53 -15.36 41.97
N LYS A 86 -3.23 -15.38 41.64
CA LYS A 86 -2.18 -15.87 42.53
C LYS A 86 -2.03 -15.01 43.78
N ARG A 87 -2.11 -13.68 43.64
CA ARG A 87 -2.09 -12.76 44.79
C ARG A 87 -3.33 -12.91 45.66
N LEU A 88 -4.52 -13.02 45.06
CA LEU A 88 -5.77 -13.30 45.78
C LEU A 88 -5.69 -14.61 46.54
N SER A 89 -5.26 -15.70 45.90
CA SER A 89 -5.09 -17.01 46.56
C SER A 89 -4.11 -16.95 47.74
N ASN A 90 -3.00 -16.20 47.61
CA ASN A 90 -2.06 -16.00 48.71
C ASN A 90 -2.67 -15.19 49.86
N LEU A 91 -3.46 -14.15 49.55
CA LEU A 91 -4.18 -13.37 50.54
C LEU A 91 -5.25 -14.21 51.25
N GLU A 92 -6.03 -15.00 50.51
CA GLU A 92 -7.01 -15.92 51.07
C GLU A 92 -6.36 -16.95 51.98
N LYS A 93 -5.24 -17.55 51.56
CA LYS A 93 -4.49 -18.48 52.40
C LYS A 93 -3.96 -17.78 53.66
N HIS A 94 -3.58 -16.52 53.60
CA HIS A 94 -3.09 -15.80 54.77
C HIS A 94 -4.21 -15.38 55.73
N VAL A 95 -5.37 -14.96 55.19
CA VAL A 95 -6.52 -14.47 55.96
C VAL A 95 -7.40 -15.61 56.48
N PHE A 96 -7.51 -16.71 55.73
CA PHE A 96 -8.37 -17.86 56.04
C PHE A 96 -7.60 -19.15 56.35
N GLY A 97 -6.27 -19.18 56.20
CA GLY A 97 -5.46 -20.37 56.50
C GLY A 97 -5.51 -20.79 57.97
N SER A 98 -5.85 -19.88 58.88
CA SER A 98 -6.10 -20.15 60.29
C SER A 98 -7.55 -20.54 60.60
N LYS A 99 -8.47 -20.54 59.62
CA LYS A 99 -9.88 -20.97 59.78
C LYS A 99 -10.22 -22.29 59.09
N LEU A 100 -9.30 -22.89 58.33
CA LEU A 100 -9.48 -24.19 57.68
C LEU A 100 -8.90 -25.37 58.51
N TYR A 101 -8.34 -25.09 59.68
CA TYR A 101 -7.76 -26.09 60.58
C TYR A 101 -8.27 -25.98 62.04
N GLU A 102 -9.43 -25.35 62.25
CA GLU A 102 -10.28 -25.60 63.44
C GLU A 102 -11.54 -26.37 63.03
#